data_AF-A0A8T4P0A7-F1
#
_entry.id   AF-A0A8T4P0A7-F1
#
_cell.length_a   1.000
_cell.length_b   1.000
_cell.length_c   1.000
_cell.angle_alpha   90.00
_cell.angle_beta   90.00
_cell.angle_gamma   90.00
#
_symmetry.space_group_name_H-M   'P 1'
#
loop_
_entity.id
_entity.type
_entity.pdbx_description
1 polymer ?
#
loop_
_entity_poly.entity_id
_entity_poly.type
_entity_poly.pdbx_seq_one_letter_code
_entity_poly.pdbx_strand_id
1 'polypeptide(L)'
;MRKDFDIEACKIEASKHFMLKYMKKWNWDFHDLREAIKIAYKIDKVGKKKYEAYVRKNGSKKIVFVYYFEYGTIFVITGSEGD
;
A
#
# COMPACT_ATOMS: atom_id res chain seq x y z
N MET A 1 12.30 8.95 -8.50
CA MET A 1 11.01 8.35 -8.92
C MET A 1 9.90 9.29 -8.49
N ARG A 2 9.24 9.98 -9.43
CA ARG A 2 8.15 10.92 -9.11
C ARG A 2 6.93 10.09 -8.75
N LYS A 3 6.51 10.09 -7.48
CA LYS A 3 5.24 9.50 -7.07
C LYS A 3 4.14 10.46 -7.52
N ASP A 4 3.10 9.94 -8.19
CA ASP A 4 1.94 10.75 -8.60
C ASP A 4 1.03 11.13 -7.42
N PHE A 5 1.40 10.74 -6.20
CA PHE A 5 0.66 10.94 -4.97
C PHE A 5 1.61 11.35 -3.85
N ASP A 6 1.11 12.19 -2.96
CA ASP A 6 1.75 12.50 -1.68
C ASP A 6 1.15 11.58 -0.60
N ILE A 7 1.94 10.61 -0.14
CA ILE A 7 1.49 9.63 0.85
C ILE A 7 1.02 10.33 2.13
N GLU A 8 1.69 11.40 2.57
CA GLU A 8 1.40 12.08 3.84
C GLU A 8 0.07 12.84 3.79
N ALA A 9 -0.21 13.47 2.65
CA ALA A 9 -1.46 14.20 2.45
C ALA A 9 -2.67 13.29 2.13
N CYS A 10 -2.43 12.04 1.72
CA CYS A 10 -3.51 11.15 1.30
C CYS A 10 -4.24 10.48 2.48
N LYS A 11 -5.55 10.27 2.35
CA LYS A 11 -6.29 9.29 3.15
C LYS A 11 -5.88 7.88 2.72
N ILE A 12 -5.70 6.96 3.67
CA ILE A 12 -5.44 5.54 3.38
C ILE A 12 -6.63 4.72 3.85
N GLU A 13 -7.15 3.92 2.93
CA GLU A 13 -8.20 2.95 3.17
C GLU A 13 -7.76 1.57 2.67
N ALA A 14 -8.37 0.52 3.19
CA ALA A 14 -8.07 -0.84 2.81
C ALA A 14 -9.34 -1.64 2.59
N SER A 15 -9.32 -2.55 1.63
CA SER A 15 -10.39 -3.51 1.42
C SER A 15 -10.55 -4.42 2.64
N LYS A 16 -11.77 -4.90 2.91
CA LYS A 16 -12.03 -5.90 3.96
C LYS A 16 -11.14 -7.14 3.78
N HIS A 17 -10.93 -7.56 2.53
CA HIS A 17 -10.04 -8.67 2.21
C HIS A 17 -8.60 -8.40 2.66
N PHE A 18 -8.07 -7.22 2.37
CA PHE A 18 -6.69 -6.87 2.75
C PHE A 18 -6.51 -6.81 4.26
N MET A 19 -7.46 -6.17 4.96
CA MET A 19 -7.43 -6.06 6.42
C MET A 19 -7.43 -7.44 7.09
N LEU A 20 -8.34 -8.33 6.68
CA LEU A 20 -8.50 -9.64 7.31
C LEU A 20 -7.39 -10.63 6.96
N LYS A 21 -6.89 -10.61 5.72
CA LYS A 21 -5.91 -11.58 5.24
C LYS A 21 -4.47 -11.16 5.48
N TYR A 22 -4.14 -9.89 5.25
CA TYR A 22 -2.76 -9.42 5.27
C TYR A 22 -2.45 -8.57 6.50
N MET A 23 -3.23 -7.53 6.79
CA MET A 23 -2.96 -6.69 7.97
C MET A 23 -3.03 -7.50 9.27
N LYS A 24 -4.05 -8.35 9.42
CA LYS A 24 -4.14 -9.26 10.56
C LYS A 24 -2.95 -10.22 10.65
N LYS A 25 -2.53 -10.83 9.53
CA LYS A 25 -1.39 -11.77 9.50
C LYS A 25 -0.08 -11.07 9.84
N TRP A 26 0.12 -9.86 9.32
CA TRP A 26 1.33 -9.08 9.51
C TRP A 26 1.34 -8.30 10.83
N ASN A 27 0.24 -8.37 11.59
CA ASN A 27 -0.01 -7.57 12.79
C ASN A 27 0.20 -6.07 12.53
N TRP A 28 -0.42 -5.57 11.46
CA TRP A 28 -0.34 -4.17 11.04
C TRP A 28 -1.65 -3.44 11.29
N ASP A 29 -1.54 -2.16 11.63
CA ASP A 29 -2.62 -1.18 11.58
C ASP A 29 -2.48 -0.22 10.38
N PHE A 30 -3.32 0.81 10.32
CA PHE A 30 -3.25 1.83 9.26
C PHE A 30 -2.00 2.72 9.34
N HIS A 31 -1.42 2.90 10.52
CA HIS A 31 -0.17 3.62 10.69
C HIS A 31 0.99 2.79 10.13
N ASP A 32 1.04 1.49 10.44
CA ASP A 32 2.02 0.56 9.89
C ASP A 32 1.94 0.48 8.37
N LEU A 33 0.72 0.46 7.82
CA LEU A 33 0.48 0.42 6.38
C LEU A 33 0.96 1.71 5.69
N ARG A 34 0.69 2.87 6.28
CA ARG A 34 1.18 4.18 5.81
C ARG A 34 2.69 4.18 5.76
N GLU A 35 3.33 3.86 6.88
CA GLU A 35 4.79 3.84 6.97
C GLU A 35 5.39 2.85 5.98
N ALA A 36 4.82 1.64 5.85
CA ALA A 36 5.29 0.65 4.87
C ALA A 36 5.27 1.19 3.43
N ILE A 37 4.20 1.85 3.00
CA ILE A 37 4.10 2.44 1.64
C ILE A 37 5.06 3.63 1.48
N LYS A 38 5.22 4.44 2.54
CA LYS A 38 6.14 5.58 2.56
C LYS A 38 7.59 5.14 2.35
N ILE A 39 8.05 4.13 3.10
CA ILE A 39 9.42 3.60 3.05
C ILE A 39 9.60 2.47 2.03
N ALA A 40 8.62 2.23 1.15
CA ALA A 40 8.70 1.21 0.12
C ALA A 40 9.95 1.43 -0.75
N TYR A 41 10.75 0.38 -0.92
CA TYR A 41 12.01 0.47 -1.68
C TYR A 41 11.76 0.54 -3.19
N LYS A 42 10.57 0.14 -3.63
CA LYS A 42 10.12 0.22 -5.03
C LYS A 42 8.62 0.47 -5.06
N ILE A 43 8.16 1.35 -5.94
CA ILE A 43 6.74 1.55 -6.24
C ILE A 43 6.58 1.62 -7.75
N ASP A 44 5.89 0.63 -8.33
CA ASP A 44 5.64 0.56 -9.76
C ASP A 44 4.19 0.94 -10.08
N LYS A 45 3.99 1.80 -11.07
CA LYS A 45 2.65 2.07 -11.63
C LYS A 45 2.35 1.02 -12.70
N VAL A 46 1.46 0.09 -12.38
CA VAL A 46 1.16 -1.09 -13.24
C VAL A 46 -0.16 -0.94 -14.02
N GLY A 47 -0.79 0.23 -13.94
CA GLY A 47 -2.00 0.57 -14.69
C GLY A 47 -2.37 2.04 -14.53
N LYS A 48 -3.53 2.45 -15.05
CA LYS A 48 -3.95 3.87 -15.02
C LYS A 48 -3.91 4.48 -13.61
N LYS A 49 -4.48 3.78 -12.63
CA LYS A 49 -4.56 4.21 -11.23
C LYS A 49 -3.91 3.21 -10.25
N LYS A 50 -3.35 2.10 -10.76
CA LYS A 50 -2.92 0.95 -9.96
C LYS A 50 -1.41 0.98 -9.73
N TYR A 51 -1.01 0.70 -8.50
CA TYR A 51 0.37 0.69 -8.03
C TYR A 51 0.69 -0.59 -7.27
N GLU A 52 1.95 -1.01 -7.36
CA GLU A 52 2.53 -2.07 -6.54
C GLU A 52 3.68 -1.47 -5.72
N ALA A 53 3.54 -1.43 -4.40
CA ALA A 53 4.60 -1.05 -3.48
C ALA A 53 5.27 -2.31 -2.93
N TYR A 54 6.60 -2.33 -2.97
CA TYR A 54 7.40 -3.41 -2.42
C TYR A 54 8.08 -2.93 -1.13
N VAL A 55 7.89 -3.68 -0.05
CA VAL A 55 8.26 -3.28 1.32
C VAL A 55 8.98 -4.42 2.02
N ARG A 56 9.82 -4.09 3.01
CA ARG A 56 10.64 -5.07 3.77
C ARG A 56 10.30 -5.15 5.25
N LYS A 57 9.18 -4.56 5.69
CA LYS A 57 8.79 -4.56 7.10
C LYS A 57 8.47 -6.00 7.54
N ASN A 58 9.35 -6.55 8.40
CA ASN A 58 9.31 -7.93 8.89
C ASN A 58 9.20 -8.96 7.76
N GLY A 59 10.01 -8.82 6.70
CA GLY A 59 10.02 -9.71 5.53
C GLY A 59 9.57 -9.01 4.24
N SER A 60 9.74 -9.71 3.12
CA SER A 60 9.45 -9.17 1.78
C SER A 60 7.95 -9.23 1.49
N LYS A 61 7.33 -8.06 1.34
CA LYS A 61 5.89 -7.94 1.06
C LYS A 61 5.65 -7.04 -0.14
N LYS A 62 4.55 -7.31 -0.84
CA LYS A 62 4.01 -6.46 -1.91
C LYS A 62 2.62 -5.99 -1.52
N ILE A 63 2.35 -4.71 -1.70
CA ILE A 63 1.07 -4.06 -1.44
C ILE A 63 0.55 -3.54 -2.77
N VAL A 64 -0.68 -3.92 -3.12
CA VAL A 64 -1.33 -3.47 -4.35
C VAL A 64 -2.43 -2.49 -3.99
N PHE A 65 -2.34 -1.27 -4.53
CA PHE A 65 -3.30 -0.21 -4.24
C PHE A 65 -3.66 0.60 -5.47
N VAL A 66 -4.74 1.37 -5.36
CA VAL A 66 -5.11 2.38 -6.34
C VAL A 66 -5.06 3.76 -5.71
N TYR A 67 -4.66 4.76 -6.50
CA TYR A 67 -4.71 6.15 -6.09
C TYR A 67 -5.85 6.88 -6.82
N TYR A 68 -6.79 7.41 -6.03
CA TYR A 68 -7.86 8.27 -6.49
C TYR A 68 -7.50 9.73 -6.23
N PHE A 69 -6.88 10.37 -7.23
CA PHE A 69 -6.43 11.75 -7.16
C PHE A 69 -7.55 12.73 -6.74
N GLU A 70 -8.74 12.59 -7.33
CA GLU A 70 -9.92 13.44 -7.04
C GLU A 70 -10.33 13.45 -5.56
N TYR A 71 -10.00 12.39 -4.82
CA TYR A 71 -10.34 12.25 -3.40
C TYR A 71 -9.13 12.30 -2.48
N GLY A 72 -7.91 12.43 -3.02
CA GLY A 72 -6.68 12.29 -2.24
C GLY A 72 -6.61 10.95 -1.50
N THR A 73 -7.12 9.87 -2.09
CA THR A 73 -7.28 8.58 -1.38
C THR A 73 -6.43 7.49 -2.02
N ILE A 74 -5.66 6.80 -1.18
CA ILE A 74 -5.04 5.52 -1.50
C ILE A 74 -5.93 4.40 -0.97
N PHE A 75 -6.43 3.57 -1.87
CA PHE A 75 -7.23 2.40 -1.51
C PHE A 75 -6.44 1.12 -1.76
N VAL A 76 -6.12 0.41 -0.68
CA VAL A 76 -5.32 -0.81 -0.69
C VAL A 76 -6.22 -2.02 -0.96
N ILE A 77 -5.94 -2.73 -2.05
CA ILE A 77 -6.81 -3.78 -2.57
C ILE A 77 -6.40 -5.15 -2.04
N THR A 78 -5.12 -5.49 -2.18
CA THR A 78 -4.56 -6.80 -1.84
C THR A 78 -3.07 -6.70 -1.56
N GLY A 79 -2.47 -7.79 -1.09
CA GLY A 79 -1.04 -7.90 -0.87
C GLY A 79 -0.52 -9.28 -1.23
N SER A 80 0.78 -9.46 -1.11
CA SER A 80 1.43 -10.77 -1.10
C SER A 80 2.66 -10.71 -0.22
N GLU A 81 3.07 -11.86 0.29
CA GLU A 81 4.30 -12.04 1.07
C GLU A 81 5.14 -13.06 0.32
N GLY A 82 6.41 -12.74 0.10
CA GLY A 82 7.39 -13.71 -0.39
C GLY A 82 8.05 -14.38 0.81
N ASP A 83 8.27 -15.69 0.70
CA ASP A 83 9.13 -16.43 1.63
C ASP A 83 10.60 -16.01 1.49
#